data_AF-A0A948GM47-F1
#
_entry.id   AF-A0A948GM47-F1
#
_cell.length_a   1.000
_cell.length_b   1.000
_cell.length_c   1.000
_cell.angle_alpha   90.00
_cell.angle_beta   90.00
_cell.angle_gamma   90.00
#
_symmetry.space_group_name_H-M   'P 1'
#
loop_
_entity.id
_entity.type
_entity.pdbx_description
1 polymer ?
#
loop_
_entity_poly.entity_id
_entity_poly.type
_entity_poly.pdbx_seq_one_letter_code
_entity_poly.pdbx_strand_id
1 'polypeptide(L)'
;MNHFCTPDTDLDELIGRERLSDGKVAFHYGPISRALKMDEELVLENSAVLSVTMLAKIDAVVRGLFIPETEEALHPGGGFSLVFR
;
A
#
# COMPACT_ATOMS: atom_id res chain seq x y z
N MET A 1 7.47 -8.53 0.33
CA MET A 1 8.22 -7.29 0.00
C MET A 1 8.51 -6.41 1.21
N ASN A 2 9.45 -5.45 1.08
CA ASN A 2 9.76 -4.47 2.12
C ASN A 2 9.56 -3.04 1.59
N HIS A 3 9.10 -2.14 2.45
CA HIS A 3 9.02 -0.70 2.21
C HIS A 3 9.57 0.07 3.41
N PHE A 4 10.49 1.00 3.18
CA PHE A 4 11.09 1.81 4.24
C PHE A 4 10.30 3.08 4.47
N CYS A 5 9.69 3.21 5.66
CA CYS A 5 8.88 4.35 6.02
C CYS A 5 9.73 5.57 6.40
N THR A 6 9.29 6.74 5.96
CA THR A 6 9.80 8.06 6.36
C THR A 6 8.70 8.82 7.11
N PRO A 7 9.02 9.92 7.80
CA PRO A 7 8.01 10.80 8.39
C PRO A 7 6.99 11.35 7.37
N ASP A 8 7.35 11.37 6.09
CA ASP A 8 6.53 11.86 4.99
C ASP A 8 5.75 10.74 4.27
N THR A 9 5.92 9.47 4.69
CA THR A 9 5.17 8.35 4.10
C THR A 9 3.67 8.58 4.29
N ASP A 10 2.97 8.69 3.17
CA ASP A 10 1.52 8.90 3.11
C ASP A 10 0.79 7.64 2.59
N LEU A 11 -0.54 7.70 2.64
CA LEU A 11 -1.35 6.55 2.23
C LEU A 11 -1.35 6.35 0.70
N ASP A 12 -1.22 7.42 -0.07
CA ASP A 12 -1.22 7.37 -1.54
C ASP A 12 0.09 6.74 -2.06
N GLU A 13 1.20 6.90 -1.34
CA GLU A 13 2.44 6.18 -1.59
C GLU A 13 2.26 4.67 -1.39
N LEU A 14 1.61 4.30 -0.27
CA LEU A 14 1.44 2.91 0.11
C LEU A 14 0.41 2.18 -0.77
N ILE A 15 -0.68 2.85 -1.14
CA ILE A 15 -1.72 2.33 -2.05
C ILE A 15 -1.26 2.39 -3.51
N GLY A 16 -0.64 3.49 -3.90
CA GLY A 16 -0.35 3.79 -5.29
C GLY A 16 -1.05 5.07 -5.73
N ARG A 17 -0.51 5.63 -6.81
CA ARG A 17 -0.95 6.90 -7.36
C ARG A 17 -0.73 6.93 -8.86
N GLU A 18 -1.52 7.74 -9.54
CA GLU A 18 -1.26 8.07 -10.93
C GLU A 18 0.10 8.76 -11.07
N ARG A 19 0.85 8.37 -12.10
CA ARG A 19 2.08 9.05 -12.52
C ARG A 19 2.07 9.23 -14.02
N LEU A 20 2.73 10.31 -14.46
CA LEU A 20 3.03 10.49 -15.87
C LEU A 20 4.22 9.58 -16.24
N SER A 21 4.00 8.64 -17.14
CA SER A 21 5.02 7.77 -17.70
C SER A 21 4.86 7.77 -19.22
N ASP A 22 5.92 8.12 -19.94
CA ASP A 22 5.96 8.18 -21.41
C ASP A 22 4.81 8.98 -22.04
N GLY A 23 4.49 10.13 -21.44
CA GLY A 23 3.45 11.04 -21.92
C GLY A 23 2.02 10.55 -21.68
N LYS A 24 1.83 9.46 -20.93
CA LYS A 24 0.53 8.94 -20.51
C LYS A 24 0.43 8.91 -19.00
N VAL A 25 -0.75 9.23 -18.48
CA VAL A 25 -1.06 9.05 -17.06
C VAL A 25 -1.42 7.57 -16.86
N ALA A 26 -0.74 6.92 -15.92
CA ALA A 26 -1.00 5.53 -15.55
C ALA A 26 -0.96 5.38 -14.03
N PHE A 27 -1.82 4.52 -13.49
CA PHE A 27 -1.79 4.18 -12.08
C PHE A 27 -0.62 3.25 -11.77
N HIS A 28 0.18 3.60 -10.76
CA HIS A 28 1.27 2.76 -10.28
C HIS A 28 0.97 2.27 -8.87
N TYR A 29 0.81 0.95 -8.73
CA TYR A 29 0.56 0.29 -7.46
C TYR A 29 1.67 0.56 -6.45
N GLY A 30 1.27 1.00 -5.26
CA GLY A 30 2.11 1.12 -4.08
C GLY A 30 2.31 -0.24 -3.38
N PRO A 31 3.19 -0.29 -2.37
CA PRO A 31 3.50 -1.50 -1.61
C PRO A 31 2.28 -2.29 -1.10
N ILE A 32 1.28 -1.63 -0.51
CA ILE A 32 0.07 -2.30 0.02
C ILE A 32 -0.68 -2.97 -1.13
N SER A 33 -0.99 -2.23 -2.18
CA SER A 33 -1.79 -2.77 -3.29
C SER A 33 -1.05 -3.89 -4.01
N ARG A 34 0.28 -3.78 -4.18
CA ARG A 34 1.08 -4.86 -4.75
C ARG A 34 1.08 -6.10 -3.87
N ALA A 35 1.26 -5.95 -2.56
CA ALA A 35 1.26 -7.07 -1.63
C ALA A 35 -0.10 -7.77 -1.55
N LEU A 36 -1.20 -7.00 -1.52
CA LEU A 36 -2.56 -7.54 -1.61
C LEU A 36 -2.80 -8.28 -2.93
N LYS A 37 -2.43 -7.67 -4.06
CA LYS A 37 -2.64 -8.26 -5.39
C LYS A 37 -1.84 -9.55 -5.60
N MET A 38 -0.64 -9.63 -5.01
CA MET A 38 0.24 -10.81 -5.09
C MET A 38 0.05 -11.78 -3.92
N ASP A 39 -0.83 -11.47 -2.98
CA ASP A 39 -1.10 -12.23 -1.75
C ASP A 39 0.18 -12.60 -0.98
N GLU A 40 1.08 -11.63 -0.79
CA GLU A 40 2.38 -11.80 -0.13
C GLU A 40 2.56 -10.92 1.12
N GLU A 41 3.55 -11.24 1.95
CA GLU A 41 3.95 -10.42 3.10
C GLU A 41 4.44 -9.03 2.67
N LEU A 42 3.98 -7.99 3.37
CA LEU A 42 4.56 -6.64 3.33
C LEU A 42 5.18 -6.30 4.68
N VAL A 43 6.47 -5.99 4.67
CA VAL A 43 7.18 -5.42 5.83
C VAL A 43 7.29 -3.91 5.67
N LEU A 44 6.71 -3.16 6.60
CA LEU A 44 6.94 -1.73 6.75
C LEU A 44 8.10 -1.52 7.71
N GLU A 45 9.28 -1.31 7.14
CA GLU A 45 10.53 -1.05 7.86
C GLU A 45 10.55 0.40 8.38
N ASN A 46 11.13 0.61 9.58
CA ASN A 46 11.13 1.91 10.25
C ASN A 46 9.71 2.45 10.51
N SER A 47 8.76 1.55 10.75
CA SER A 47 7.34 1.87 10.98
C SER A 47 7.09 2.75 12.21
N ALA A 48 8.05 2.83 13.13
CA ALA A 48 7.99 3.69 14.32
C ALA A 48 7.90 5.20 14.03
N VAL A 49 8.26 5.64 12.81
CA VAL A 49 8.11 7.05 12.40
C VAL A 49 6.69 7.40 11.98
N LEU A 50 5.83 6.39 11.75
CA LEU A 50 4.45 6.60 11.34
C LEU A 50 3.59 7.04 12.53
N SER A 51 2.69 8.00 12.29
CA SER A 51 1.71 8.40 13.30
C SER A 51 0.71 7.28 13.59
N VAL A 52 0.12 7.29 14.79
CA VAL A 52 -0.97 6.35 15.16
C VAL A 52 -2.12 6.41 14.15
N THR A 53 -2.47 7.61 13.67
CA THR A 53 -3.50 7.80 12.64
C THR A 53 -3.11 7.12 11.33
N MET A 54 -1.84 7.15 10.95
CA MET A 54 -1.35 6.48 9.74
C MET A 54 -1.44 4.96 9.87
N LEU A 55 -1.03 4.41 11.02
CA LEU A 55 -1.16 2.97 11.31
C LEU A 55 -2.63 2.50 11.25
N ALA A 56 -3.56 3.29 11.81
CA ALA A 56 -4.99 2.98 11.75
C ALA A 56 -5.55 3.00 10.31
N LYS A 57 -5.11 3.94 9.48
CA LYS A 57 -5.47 3.97 8.05
C LYS A 57 -4.95 2.74 7.31
N ILE A 58 -3.71 2.33 7.59
CA ILE A 58 -3.12 1.12 7.00
C ILE A 58 -3.94 -0.10 7.40
N ASP A 59 -4.26 -0.28 8.69
CA ASP A 59 -5.07 -1.41 9.17
C ASP A 59 -6.46 -1.46 8.52
N ALA A 60 -7.09 -0.31 8.30
CA ALA A 60 -8.38 -0.23 7.62
C ALA A 60 -8.28 -0.66 6.15
N VAL A 61 -7.27 -0.18 5.44
CA VAL A 61 -7.09 -0.42 3.99
C VAL A 61 -6.75 -1.88 3.69
N VAL A 62 -5.90 -2.52 4.49
CA VAL A 62 -5.47 -3.91 4.20
C VAL A 62 -6.57 -4.95 4.36
N ARG A 63 -7.71 -4.59 4.96
CA ARG A 63 -8.90 -5.45 5.05
C ARG A 63 -9.68 -5.53 3.74
N GLY A 64 -9.49 -4.55 2.86
CA GLY A 64 -10.15 -4.47 1.57
C GLY A 64 -9.96 -3.09 0.96
N LEU A 65 -9.49 -3.05 -0.27
CA LEU A 65 -9.12 -1.83 -0.97
C LEU A 65 -9.73 -1.85 -2.37
N PHE A 66 -10.54 -0.86 -2.69
CA PHE A 66 -10.98 -0.60 -4.05
C PHE A 66 -10.15 0.52 -4.66
N ILE A 67 -9.58 0.29 -5.84
CA ILE A 67 -8.77 1.25 -6.59
C ILE A 67 -9.59 1.70 -7.81
N PRO A 68 -10.18 2.91 -7.79
CA PRO A 68 -11.04 3.38 -8.86
C PRO A 68 -10.33 3.49 -10.22
N GLU A 69 -9.06 3.87 -10.23
CA GLU A 69 -8.25 4.08 -11.44
C GLU A 69 -8.07 2.80 -12.27
N THR A 70 -8.15 1.63 -11.62
CA THR A 70 -8.03 0.33 -12.27
C THR A 70 -9.30 -0.51 -12.18
N GLU A 71 -10.35 0.02 -11.54
CA GLU A 71 -11.60 -0.68 -11.24
C GLU A 71 -11.38 -2.02 -10.48
N GLU A 72 -10.30 -2.12 -9.72
CA GLU A 72 -9.92 -3.35 -9.01
C GLU A 72 -10.30 -3.30 -7.53
N ALA A 73 -10.96 -4.37 -7.06
CA ALA A 73 -11.13 -4.66 -5.64
C ALA A 73 -10.06 -5.67 -5.18
N LEU A 74 -9.16 -5.22 -4.31
CA LEU A 74 -8.11 -6.01 -3.72
C LEU A 74 -8.50 -6.45 -2.31
N HIS A 75 -8.45 -7.76 -2.08
CA HIS A 75 -8.73 -8.39 -0.79
C HIS A 75 -7.61 -9.38 -0.46
N PRO A 76 -7.26 -9.53 0.83
CA PRO A 76 -6.30 -10.55 1.24
C PRO A 76 -6.84 -11.95 0.93
N GLY A 77 -6.07 -12.75 0.19
CA GLY A 77 -6.43 -14.11 -0.24
C GLY A 77 -6.08 -15.21 0.77
N GLY A 78 -5.23 -14.88 1.74
CA GLY A 78 -4.81 -15.74 2.86
C GLY A 78 -3.29 -15.85 3.02
N GLY A 79 -2.54 -15.57 1.96
CA GLY A 79 -1.08 -15.44 1.97
C GLY A 79 -0.57 -14.06 2.37
N PHE A 80 -1.40 -13.03 2.24
CA PHE A 80 -1.07 -11.68 2.67
C PHE A 80 -0.85 -11.59 4.19
N SER A 81 0.27 -10.97 4.57
CA SER A 81 0.54 -10.54 5.94
C SER A 81 1.14 -9.13 5.95
N LEU A 82 0.90 -8.38 7.04
CA LEU A 82 1.50 -7.07 7.25
C LEU A 82 2.33 -7.10 8.53
N VAL A 83 3.60 -6.73 8.42
CA VAL A 83 4.55 -6.67 9.53
C VAL A 83 5.06 -5.25 9.69
N PHE A 84 4.96 -4.71 10.91
CA PHE A 84 5.57 -3.44 11.29
C PHE A 84 6.92 -3.74 11.96
N ARG A 85 8.01 -3.21 11.39
CA ARG A 85 9.36 -3.36 11.93
C ARG A 85 10.00 -2.00 12.21
#